data_AF-A0A0W7X3H9-F1
#
_entry.id   AF-A0A0W7X3H9-F1
#
_cell.length_a   1.000
_cell.length_b   1.000
_cell.length_c   1.000
_cell.angle_alpha   90.00
_cell.angle_beta   90.00
_cell.angle_gamma   90.00
#
_symmetry.space_group_name_H-M   'P 1'
#
loop_
_entity.id
_entity.type
_entity.pdbx_description
1 polymer ?
#
loop_
_entity_poly.entity_id
_entity_poly.type
_entity_poly.pdbx_seq_one_letter_code
_entity_poly.pdbx_strand_id
1 'polypeptide(L)'
;MTETLPPHLTADDGRFLSPRDEARVHLADRAHLLARKAMERMPVDPGAAPGALLRAALDLHRHLDAVLAAAVVAERERGTSWSELGAAEDISKQAAHEKWARTVRLWSGRGRIAADRDLAAGSTLERAAELDAAYAAARPGAPADAVSAGLDAVRHPAAVDAEHARRGQAAVLHERRRALLDQANDLYDRYQRLDPTAPADRPRIAANRAADADLCDQLAALYGELAAAEPALAEDHRAEQDRHRAHAAQARHYAALLTEQSGA
;
A
#
# COMPACT_ATOMS: atom_id res chain seq x y z
N MET A 1 -2.68 -4.41 15.15
CA MET A 1 -3.71 -3.62 14.46
C MET A 1 -4.16 -4.43 13.25
N THR A 2 -5.29 -5.10 13.36
CA THR A 2 -5.93 -5.84 12.25
C THR A 2 -6.59 -4.82 11.33
N GLU A 3 -5.92 -4.48 10.24
CA GLU A 3 -6.48 -3.61 9.19
C GLU A 3 -7.44 -4.48 8.35
N THR A 4 -8.68 -4.56 8.81
CA THR A 4 -9.78 -5.25 8.12
C THR A 4 -10.15 -4.45 6.87
N LEU A 5 -9.71 -4.94 5.69
CA LEU A 5 -10.30 -4.51 4.41
C LEU A 5 -11.80 -4.83 4.47
N PRO A 6 -12.69 -3.84 4.28
CA PRO A 6 -14.12 -4.06 4.45
C PRO A 6 -14.71 -4.83 3.26
N PRO A 7 -15.79 -5.60 3.51
CA PRO A 7 -16.38 -6.56 2.58
C PRO A 7 -17.09 -5.95 1.35
N HIS A 8 -17.12 -4.63 1.18
CA HIS A 8 -17.82 -3.95 0.09
C HIS A 8 -16.95 -3.56 -1.12
N LEU A 9 -15.66 -3.94 -1.15
CA LEU A 9 -14.78 -3.72 -2.30
C LEU A 9 -14.94 -4.77 -3.41
N THR A 10 -15.89 -5.69 -3.28
CA THR A 10 -16.04 -6.86 -4.16
C THR A 10 -16.91 -6.60 -5.40
N ALA A 11 -17.64 -5.48 -5.42
CA ALA A 11 -18.34 -4.99 -6.61
C ALA A 11 -17.89 -3.56 -6.88
N ASP A 12 -16.85 -3.42 -7.71
CA ASP A 12 -16.43 -2.12 -8.23
C ASP A 12 -17.56 -1.60 -9.13
N ASP A 13 -18.33 -0.65 -8.61
CA ASP A 13 -19.44 -0.01 -9.32
C ASP A 13 -18.97 1.10 -10.27
N GLY A 14 -17.70 1.04 -10.68
CA GLY A 14 -17.06 2.02 -11.55
C GLY A 14 -16.66 3.31 -10.84
N ARG A 15 -16.79 3.38 -9.50
CA ARG A 15 -16.39 4.57 -8.73
C ARG A 15 -14.89 4.79 -8.68
N PHE A 16 -14.10 3.72 -8.76
CA PHE A 16 -12.64 3.78 -8.61
C PHE A 16 -11.93 3.62 -9.95
N LEU A 17 -10.95 4.46 -10.24
CA LEU A 17 -10.12 4.35 -11.45
C LEU A 17 -8.95 3.39 -11.25
N SER A 18 -8.12 3.19 -12.26
CA SER A 18 -6.87 2.44 -12.12
C SER A 18 -6.03 2.96 -10.92
N PRO A 19 -5.26 2.12 -10.22
CA PRO A 19 -4.38 2.58 -9.13
C PRO A 19 -3.47 3.76 -9.49
N ARG A 20 -3.06 3.84 -10.76
CA ARG A 20 -2.24 4.93 -11.29
C ARG A 20 -3.02 6.24 -11.37
N ASP A 21 -4.25 6.20 -11.86
CA ASP A 21 -5.12 7.38 -11.91
C ASP A 21 -5.57 7.82 -10.52
N GLU A 22 -5.88 6.86 -9.65
CA GLU A 22 -6.14 7.11 -8.23
C GLU A 22 -4.97 7.85 -7.58
N ALA A 23 -3.73 7.37 -7.76
CA ALA A 23 -2.57 8.04 -7.18
C ALA A 23 -2.32 9.44 -7.76
N ARG A 24 -2.60 9.66 -9.05
CA ARG A 24 -2.52 11.00 -9.68
C ARG A 24 -3.55 11.96 -9.09
N VAL A 25 -4.81 11.53 -8.98
CA VAL A 25 -5.87 12.34 -8.37
C VAL A 25 -5.55 12.59 -6.89
N HIS A 26 -5.03 11.60 -6.18
CA HIS A 26 -4.58 11.76 -4.79
C HIS A 26 -3.49 12.84 -4.67
N LEU A 27 -2.48 12.82 -5.55
CA LEU A 27 -1.44 13.84 -5.58
C LEU A 27 -2.02 15.23 -5.87
N ALA A 28 -2.87 15.35 -6.88
CA ALA A 28 -3.52 16.62 -7.23
C ALA A 28 -4.38 17.16 -6.08
N ASP A 29 -5.11 16.28 -5.38
CA ASP A 29 -5.90 16.61 -4.20
C ASP A 29 -5.04 17.14 -3.05
N ARG A 30 -3.94 16.44 -2.71
CA ARG A 30 -3.01 16.90 -1.66
C ARG A 30 -2.37 18.24 -2.02
N ALA A 31 -2.00 18.44 -3.28
CA ALA A 31 -1.43 19.71 -3.76
C ALA A 31 -2.45 20.86 -3.67
N HIS A 32 -3.70 20.60 -4.06
CA HIS A 32 -4.79 21.57 -3.92
C HIS A 32 -5.05 21.94 -2.46
N LEU A 33 -5.10 20.95 -1.55
CA LEU A 33 -5.27 21.18 -0.12
C LEU A 33 -4.13 22.03 0.47
N LEU A 34 -2.88 21.74 0.11
CA LEU A 34 -1.73 22.54 0.52
C LEU A 34 -1.85 23.98 0.03
N ALA A 35 -2.17 24.19 -1.25
CA ALA A 35 -2.34 25.51 -1.84
C ALA A 35 -3.44 26.31 -1.13
N ARG A 36 -4.61 25.70 -0.90
CA ARG A 36 -5.71 26.32 -0.16
C ARG A 36 -5.29 26.69 1.26
N LYS A 37 -4.62 25.78 1.97
CA LYS A 37 -4.12 26.04 3.33
C LYS A 37 -3.09 27.16 3.35
N ALA A 38 -2.21 27.24 2.36
CA ALA A 38 -1.24 28.33 2.27
C ALA A 38 -1.94 29.69 2.05
N MET A 39 -2.93 29.75 1.16
CA MET A 39 -3.73 30.95 0.92
C MET A 39 -4.49 31.42 2.17
N GLU A 40 -5.09 30.48 2.93
CA GLU A 40 -5.76 30.77 4.21
C GLU A 40 -4.81 31.41 5.25
N ARG A 41 -3.50 31.20 5.12
CA ARG A 41 -2.48 31.74 6.03
C ARG A 41 -1.79 33.02 5.53
N MET A 42 -2.09 33.47 4.31
CA MET A 42 -1.53 34.73 3.79
C MET A 42 -1.89 35.94 4.65
N PRO A 43 -3.13 36.09 5.14
CA PRO A 43 -3.44 37.13 6.13
C PRO A 43 -2.77 36.77 7.46
N VAL A 44 -1.70 37.48 7.80
CA VAL A 44 -1.03 37.32 9.10
C VAL A 44 -1.81 38.12 10.15
N ASP A 45 -2.43 37.41 11.10
CA ASP A 45 -3.14 38.02 12.22
C ASP A 45 -2.17 38.78 13.15
N PRO A 46 -2.27 40.12 13.26
CA PRO A 46 -1.39 40.88 14.15
C PRO A 46 -1.66 40.61 15.64
N GLY A 47 -2.83 40.06 15.98
CA GLY A 47 -3.22 39.68 17.34
C GLY A 47 -2.92 38.22 17.69
N ALA A 48 -2.19 37.50 16.84
CA ALA A 48 -1.92 36.08 17.04
C ALA A 48 -1.23 35.81 18.39
N ALA A 49 -1.80 34.91 19.18
CA ALA A 49 -1.21 34.51 20.46
C ALA A 49 0.23 33.95 20.26
N PRO A 50 1.12 34.06 21.27
CA PRO A 50 2.47 33.51 21.19
C PRO A 50 2.48 32.05 20.70
N GLY A 51 3.30 31.77 19.69
CA GLY A 51 3.43 30.45 19.06
C GLY A 51 2.32 30.04 18.09
N ALA A 52 1.26 30.84 17.87
CA ALA A 52 0.23 30.55 16.87
C ALA A 52 0.80 30.53 15.44
N LEU A 53 1.68 31.48 15.11
CA LEU A 53 2.34 31.55 13.80
C LEU A 53 3.23 30.32 13.53
N LEU A 54 4.01 29.88 14.52
CA LEU A 54 4.82 28.66 14.41
C LEU A 54 3.95 27.42 14.22
N ARG A 55 2.86 27.28 14.98
CA ARG A 55 1.92 26.17 14.82
C ARG A 55 1.29 26.14 13.44
N ALA A 56 0.95 27.31 12.88
CA ALA A 56 0.45 27.42 11.51
C ALA A 56 1.50 27.02 10.46
N ALA A 57 2.76 27.41 10.64
CA ALA A 57 3.85 27.00 9.75
C ALA A 57 4.12 25.49 9.80
N LEU A 58 4.11 24.89 11.00
CA LEU A 58 4.24 23.44 11.18
C LEU A 58 3.06 22.66 10.58
N ASP A 59 1.87 23.25 10.59
CA ASP A 59 0.70 22.68 9.92
C ASP A 59 0.86 22.64 8.40
N LEU A 60 1.34 23.74 7.79
CA LEU A 60 1.69 23.75 6.37
C LEU A 60 2.79 22.75 6.02
N HIS A 61 3.79 22.59 6.89
CA HIS A 61 4.85 21.60 6.69
C HIS A 61 4.30 20.17 6.64
N ARG A 62 3.35 19.81 7.52
CA ARG A 62 2.67 18.50 7.46
C ARG A 62 1.91 18.28 6.15
N HIS A 63 1.27 19.33 5.61
CA HIS A 63 0.60 19.26 4.32
C HIS A 63 1.59 19.09 3.17
N LEU A 64 2.76 19.74 3.23
CA LEU A 64 3.84 19.53 2.28
C LEU A 64 4.35 18.08 2.32
N ASP A 65 4.56 17.53 3.52
CA ASP A 65 4.95 16.11 3.68
C ASP A 65 3.90 15.17 3.08
N ALA A 66 2.62 15.50 3.21
CA ALA A 66 1.54 14.73 2.59
C ALA A 66 1.57 14.79 1.05
N VAL A 67 1.94 15.94 0.47
CA VAL A 67 2.16 16.08 -0.99
C VAL A 67 3.35 15.23 -1.43
N LEU A 68 4.47 15.28 -0.71
CA LEU A 68 5.66 14.47 -1.01
C LEU A 68 5.34 12.96 -0.94
N ALA A 69 4.62 12.54 0.10
CA ALA A 69 4.15 11.17 0.24
C ALA A 69 3.26 10.73 -0.95
N ALA A 70 2.31 11.57 -1.34
CA ALA A 70 1.43 11.31 -2.50
C ALA A 70 2.21 11.26 -3.82
N ALA A 71 3.22 12.12 -3.99
CA ALA A 71 4.07 12.14 -5.17
C ALA A 71 4.87 10.84 -5.32
N VAL A 72 5.46 10.35 -4.22
CA VAL A 72 6.16 9.06 -4.21
C VAL A 72 5.22 7.91 -4.57
N VAL A 73 3.98 7.91 -4.04
CA VAL A 73 2.97 6.90 -4.42
C VAL A 73 2.67 6.98 -5.92
N ALA A 74 2.39 8.16 -6.46
CA ALA A 74 2.12 8.34 -7.88
C ALA A 74 3.28 7.89 -8.79
N GLU A 75 4.52 8.14 -8.38
CA GLU A 75 5.73 7.68 -9.08
C GLU A 75 5.87 6.15 -9.02
N ARG A 76 5.66 5.54 -7.85
CA ARG A 76 5.67 4.06 -7.71
C ARG A 76 4.60 3.39 -8.55
N GLU A 77 3.40 3.97 -8.60
CA GLU A 77 2.30 3.50 -9.44
C GLU A 77 2.58 3.66 -10.94
N ARG A 78 3.49 4.56 -11.31
CA ARG A 78 4.03 4.68 -12.67
C ARG A 78 5.16 3.68 -12.97
N GLY A 79 5.59 2.90 -11.99
CA GLY A 79 6.67 1.93 -12.12
C GLY A 79 8.07 2.49 -11.82
N THR A 80 8.19 3.72 -11.32
CA THR A 80 9.48 4.32 -10.94
C THR A 80 10.11 3.50 -9.82
N SER A 81 11.37 3.08 -9.99
CA SER A 81 12.11 2.25 -9.04
C SER A 81 12.56 3.04 -7.79
N TRP A 82 12.88 2.33 -6.70
CA TRP A 82 13.47 2.95 -5.50
C TRP A 82 14.81 3.65 -5.78
N SER A 83 15.56 3.16 -6.78
CA SER A 83 16.82 3.78 -7.19
C SER A 83 16.60 5.12 -7.87
N GLU A 84 15.59 5.22 -8.73
CA GLU A 84 15.24 6.48 -9.41
C GLU A 84 14.66 7.51 -8.43
N LEU A 85 13.83 7.06 -7.48
CA LEU A 85 13.34 7.92 -6.40
C LEU A 85 14.49 8.42 -5.51
N GLY A 86 15.45 7.56 -5.17
CA GLY A 86 16.64 7.95 -4.41
C GLY A 86 17.47 8.99 -5.16
N ALA A 87 17.70 8.77 -6.46
CA ALA A 87 18.43 9.72 -7.31
C ALA A 87 17.74 11.09 -7.39
N ALA A 88 16.40 11.13 -7.36
CA ALA A 88 15.65 12.40 -7.37
C ALA A 88 15.81 13.23 -6.07
N GLU A 89 16.19 12.60 -4.95
CA GLU A 89 16.48 13.28 -3.67
C GLU A 89 17.96 13.25 -3.30
N ASP A 90 18.84 12.79 -4.19
CA ASP A 90 20.28 12.61 -3.92
C ASP A 90 20.56 11.70 -2.70
N ILE A 91 19.79 10.61 -2.57
CA ILE A 91 19.97 9.57 -1.54
C ILE A 91 20.10 8.18 -2.16
N SER A 92 20.61 7.22 -1.38
CA SER A 92 20.74 5.84 -1.84
C SER A 92 19.37 5.16 -2.03
N LYS A 93 19.33 4.12 -2.86
CA LYS A 93 18.15 3.23 -3.01
C LYS A 93 17.62 2.76 -1.66
N GLN A 94 18.51 2.38 -0.75
CA GLN A 94 18.15 1.86 0.56
C GLN A 94 17.50 2.95 1.43
N ALA A 95 18.08 4.15 1.48
CA ALA A 95 17.52 5.27 2.23
C ALA A 95 16.14 5.68 1.69
N ALA A 96 15.96 5.67 0.37
CA ALA A 96 14.67 5.90 -0.27
C ALA A 96 13.62 4.86 0.16
N HIS A 97 13.97 3.57 0.07
CA HIS A 97 13.09 2.49 0.50
C HIS A 97 12.73 2.61 2.00
N GLU A 98 13.70 2.82 2.89
CA GLU A 98 13.45 2.99 4.33
C GLU A 98 12.52 4.17 4.62
N LYS A 99 12.71 5.29 3.91
CA LYS A 99 11.92 6.51 4.10
C LYS A 99 10.47 6.38 3.63
N TRP A 100 10.22 5.72 2.48
CA TRP A 100 8.90 5.77 1.84
C TRP A 100 8.19 4.43 1.63
N ALA A 101 8.84 3.28 1.82
CA ALA A 101 8.20 1.97 1.62
C ALA A 101 6.95 1.81 2.49
N ARG A 102 6.98 2.32 3.73
CA ARG A 102 5.80 2.32 4.61
C ARG A 102 4.62 3.08 3.99
N THR A 103 4.84 4.26 3.41
CA THR A 103 3.80 5.06 2.75
C THR A 103 3.16 4.30 1.60
N VAL A 104 3.98 3.66 0.76
CA VAL A 104 3.52 2.88 -0.40
C VAL A 104 2.75 1.63 0.04
N ARG A 105 3.19 0.97 1.12
CA ARG A 105 2.46 -0.16 1.72
C ARG A 105 1.12 0.25 2.33
N LEU A 106 1.05 1.41 3.00
CA LEU A 106 -0.22 1.93 3.52
C LEU A 106 -1.20 2.27 2.40
N TRP A 107 -0.71 2.84 1.30
CA TRP A 107 -1.51 3.05 0.09
C TRP A 107 -2.08 1.72 -0.45
N SER A 108 -1.24 0.69 -0.53
CA SER A 108 -1.67 -0.66 -0.91
C SER A 108 -2.71 -1.23 0.05
N GLY A 109 -2.49 -1.12 1.37
CA GLY A 109 -3.39 -1.64 2.39
C GLY A 109 -4.78 -1.01 2.37
N ARG A 110 -4.89 0.24 1.90
CA ARG A 110 -6.16 0.94 1.67
C ARG A 110 -6.89 0.51 0.40
N GLY A 111 -6.30 -0.37 -0.41
CA GLY A 111 -6.85 -0.79 -1.71
C GLY A 111 -6.46 0.09 -2.88
N ARG A 112 -5.45 0.97 -2.72
CA ARG A 112 -4.92 1.86 -3.77
C ARG A 112 -6.01 2.78 -4.34
N ILE A 113 -6.70 3.47 -3.43
CA ILE A 113 -7.79 4.41 -3.70
C ILE A 113 -7.47 5.78 -3.09
N ALA A 114 -7.71 6.85 -3.86
CA ALA A 114 -7.40 8.22 -3.49
C ALA A 114 -8.31 8.76 -2.39
N ALA A 115 -9.57 8.34 -2.43
CA ALA A 115 -10.62 8.83 -1.55
C ALA A 115 -10.38 8.40 -0.10
N ASP A 116 -10.40 9.39 0.80
CA ASP A 116 -10.73 9.10 2.19
C ASP A 116 -12.19 8.64 2.21
N ARG A 117 -12.47 7.50 2.83
CA ARG A 117 -13.79 6.83 2.74
C ARG A 117 -14.94 7.71 3.22
N ASP A 118 -14.66 8.77 3.97
CA ASP A 118 -15.65 9.71 4.49
C ASP A 118 -16.10 10.78 3.48
N LEU A 119 -15.48 10.87 2.29
CA LEU A 119 -15.92 11.73 1.17
C LEU A 119 -16.94 11.01 0.24
N ALA A 120 -17.64 10.01 0.80
CA ALA A 120 -18.24 8.83 0.18
C ALA A 120 -19.28 8.97 -0.96
N ALA A 121 -19.54 10.16 -1.51
CA ALA A 121 -20.61 10.31 -2.51
C ALA A 121 -20.12 10.32 -3.97
N GLY A 122 -18.86 10.67 -4.24
CA GLY A 122 -18.38 10.89 -5.61
C GLY A 122 -17.39 9.84 -6.12
N SER A 123 -17.31 9.71 -7.44
CA SER A 123 -16.28 8.94 -8.15
C SER A 123 -14.94 9.69 -8.22
N THR A 124 -13.85 8.97 -8.47
CA THR A 124 -12.52 9.57 -8.65
C THR A 124 -12.48 10.53 -9.86
N LEU A 125 -13.29 10.30 -10.90
CA LEU A 125 -13.43 11.22 -12.03
C LEU A 125 -14.14 12.52 -11.65
N GLU A 126 -15.20 12.44 -10.84
CA GLU A 126 -15.88 13.64 -10.33
C GLU A 126 -14.91 14.47 -9.48
N ARG A 127 -14.11 13.82 -8.63
CA ARG A 127 -13.08 14.53 -7.86
C ARG A 127 -12.03 15.20 -8.76
N ALA A 128 -11.61 14.54 -9.84
CA ALA A 128 -10.71 15.14 -10.82
C ALA A 128 -11.33 16.38 -11.48
N ALA A 129 -12.61 16.32 -11.86
CA ALA A 129 -13.34 17.45 -12.44
C ALA A 129 -13.50 18.63 -11.45
N GLU A 130 -13.69 18.35 -10.15
CA GLU A 130 -13.70 19.40 -9.12
C GLU A 130 -12.33 20.09 -9.00
N LEU A 131 -11.24 19.32 -9.06
CA LEU A 131 -9.88 19.85 -9.02
C LEU A 131 -9.55 20.67 -10.27
N ASP A 132 -10.03 20.23 -11.43
CA ASP A 132 -9.95 20.96 -12.69
C ASP A 132 -10.63 22.33 -12.60
N ALA A 133 -11.86 22.38 -12.09
CA ALA A 133 -12.60 23.62 -11.90
C ALA A 133 -11.86 24.56 -10.92
N ALA A 134 -11.33 24.02 -9.82
CA ALA A 134 -10.54 24.79 -8.86
C ALA A 134 -9.25 25.36 -9.48
N TYR A 135 -8.57 24.59 -10.32
CA TYR A 135 -7.35 25.02 -11.01
C TYR A 135 -7.64 26.14 -12.02
N ALA A 136 -8.67 25.97 -12.84
CA ALA A 136 -9.10 26.98 -13.82
C ALA A 136 -9.53 28.30 -13.15
N ALA A 137 -10.22 28.23 -12.01
CA ALA A 137 -10.60 29.40 -11.23
C ALA A 137 -9.39 30.17 -10.67
N ALA A 138 -8.36 29.45 -10.21
CA ALA A 138 -7.13 30.05 -9.69
C ALA A 138 -6.22 30.60 -10.80
N ARG A 139 -6.34 30.10 -12.03
CA ARG A 139 -5.48 30.48 -13.17
C ARG A 139 -6.31 30.70 -14.44
N PRO A 140 -6.88 31.91 -14.63
CA PRO A 140 -7.60 32.24 -15.86
C PRO A 140 -6.76 32.00 -17.11
N GLY A 141 -7.31 31.29 -18.09
CA GLY A 141 -6.63 30.91 -19.34
C GLY A 141 -5.82 29.61 -19.27
N ALA A 142 -5.76 28.93 -18.12
CA ALA A 142 -5.26 27.57 -18.04
C ALA A 142 -6.25 26.56 -18.65
N PRO A 143 -5.78 25.36 -19.06
CA PRO A 143 -6.68 24.28 -19.50
C PRO A 143 -7.74 23.95 -18.46
N ALA A 144 -8.98 23.73 -18.92
CA ALA A 144 -10.13 23.43 -18.07
C ALA A 144 -10.13 21.99 -17.54
N ASP A 145 -9.19 21.15 -17.97
CA ASP A 145 -9.09 19.71 -17.73
C ASP A 145 -7.66 19.31 -17.27
N ALA A 146 -6.99 20.21 -16.53
CA ALA A 146 -5.57 20.09 -16.18
C ALA A 146 -5.18 18.80 -15.43
N VAL A 147 -6.09 18.22 -14.66
CA VAL A 147 -5.98 16.97 -13.93
C VAL A 147 -6.59 15.82 -14.75
N SER A 148 -7.85 15.94 -15.18
CA SER A 148 -8.57 14.83 -15.82
C SER A 148 -7.99 14.41 -17.17
N ALA A 149 -7.43 15.35 -17.96
CA ALA A 149 -6.82 15.03 -19.26
C ALA A 149 -5.58 14.10 -19.13
N GLY A 150 -4.96 14.06 -17.95
CA GLY A 150 -3.81 13.21 -17.67
C GLY A 150 -4.15 11.77 -17.29
N LEU A 151 -5.43 11.46 -17.04
CA LEU A 151 -5.87 10.16 -16.54
C LEU A 151 -5.94 9.12 -17.66
N ASP A 152 -5.43 7.92 -17.41
CA ASP A 152 -5.43 6.83 -18.37
C ASP A 152 -6.87 6.39 -18.67
N ALA A 153 -7.78 6.45 -17.69
CA ALA A 153 -9.21 6.19 -17.91
C ALA A 153 -9.87 7.14 -18.93
N VAL A 154 -9.43 8.40 -19.01
CA VAL A 154 -9.91 9.38 -19.99
C VAL A 154 -9.26 9.16 -21.35
N ARG A 155 -7.95 8.86 -21.37
CA ARG A 155 -7.16 8.70 -22.60
C ARG A 155 -7.34 7.34 -23.26
N HIS A 156 -7.62 6.31 -22.47
CA HIS A 156 -7.71 4.91 -22.87
C HIS A 156 -8.91 4.22 -22.19
N PRO A 157 -10.16 4.59 -22.53
CA PRO A 157 -11.35 4.05 -21.88
C PRO A 157 -11.43 2.51 -21.92
N ALA A 158 -10.94 1.89 -23.00
CA ALA A 158 -10.92 0.43 -23.15
C ALA A 158 -9.98 -0.29 -22.15
N ALA A 159 -9.04 0.42 -21.52
CA ALA A 159 -8.15 -0.15 -20.50
C ALA A 159 -8.80 -0.21 -19.10
N VAL A 160 -9.93 0.49 -18.90
CA VAL A 160 -10.60 0.60 -17.60
C VAL A 160 -11.08 -0.76 -17.11
N ASP A 161 -11.77 -1.53 -17.96
CA ASP A 161 -12.26 -2.87 -17.60
C ASP A 161 -11.13 -3.84 -17.20
N ALA A 162 -9.99 -3.76 -17.90
CA ALA A 162 -8.82 -4.59 -17.60
C ALA A 162 -8.19 -4.22 -16.24
N GLU A 163 -8.14 -2.94 -15.89
CA GLU A 163 -7.65 -2.49 -14.59
C GLU A 163 -8.62 -2.83 -13.46
N HIS A 164 -9.93 -2.73 -13.68
CA HIS A 164 -10.95 -3.21 -12.73
C HIS A 164 -10.82 -4.70 -12.47
N ALA A 165 -10.68 -5.51 -13.52
CA ALA A 165 -10.47 -6.95 -13.40
C ALA A 165 -9.20 -7.26 -12.59
N ARG A 166 -8.10 -6.55 -12.86
CA ARG A 166 -6.84 -6.70 -12.11
C ARG A 166 -7.00 -6.32 -10.64
N ARG A 167 -7.70 -5.23 -10.33
CA ARG A 167 -8.01 -4.84 -8.94
C ARG A 167 -8.84 -5.90 -8.23
N GLY A 168 -9.88 -6.43 -8.88
CA GLY A 168 -10.70 -7.51 -8.35
C GLY A 168 -9.86 -8.74 -8.01
N GLN A 169 -8.96 -9.14 -8.91
CA GLN A 169 -8.01 -10.23 -8.67
C GLN A 169 -7.09 -9.93 -7.47
N ALA A 170 -6.50 -8.74 -7.40
CA ALA A 170 -5.63 -8.36 -6.29
C ALA A 170 -6.37 -8.36 -4.94
N ALA A 171 -7.63 -7.91 -4.90
CA ALA A 171 -8.46 -7.93 -3.69
C ALA A 171 -8.67 -9.36 -3.16
N VAL A 172 -9.00 -10.31 -4.05
CA VAL A 172 -9.14 -11.74 -3.72
C VAL A 172 -7.82 -12.30 -3.18
N LEU A 173 -6.69 -11.95 -3.79
CA LEU A 173 -5.37 -12.39 -3.34
C LEU A 173 -5.03 -11.84 -1.95
N HIS A 174 -5.34 -10.58 -1.65
CA HIS A 174 -5.11 -9.98 -0.32
C HIS A 174 -6.01 -10.60 0.75
N GLU A 175 -7.25 -10.96 0.42
CA GLU A 175 -8.14 -11.69 1.34
C GLU A 175 -7.59 -13.08 1.66
N ARG A 176 -7.17 -13.83 0.63
CA ARG A 176 -6.51 -15.13 0.81
C ARG A 176 -5.23 -14.99 1.64
N ARG A 177 -4.42 -13.94 1.40
CA ARG A 177 -3.21 -13.65 2.18
C ARG A 177 -3.53 -13.46 3.66
N ARG A 178 -4.58 -12.68 3.98
CA ARG A 178 -5.00 -12.48 5.38
C ARG A 178 -5.35 -13.81 6.04
N ALA A 179 -6.15 -14.64 5.38
CA ALA A 179 -6.52 -15.95 5.91
C ALA A 179 -5.31 -16.86 6.16
N LEU A 180 -4.29 -16.83 5.29
CA LEU A 180 -3.05 -17.59 5.50
C LEU A 180 -2.21 -17.02 6.66
N LEU A 181 -2.15 -15.70 6.82
CA LEU A 181 -1.44 -15.08 7.94
C LEU A 181 -2.13 -15.38 9.28
N ASP A 182 -3.46 -15.44 9.32
CA ASP A 182 -4.21 -15.85 10.51
C ASP A 182 -3.88 -17.31 10.89
N GLN A 183 -3.83 -18.22 9.91
CA GLN A 183 -3.38 -19.61 10.13
C GLN A 183 -1.93 -19.69 10.63
N ALA A 184 -1.05 -18.80 10.18
CA ALA A 184 0.35 -18.76 10.60
C ALA A 184 0.45 -18.36 12.07
N ASN A 185 -0.34 -17.37 12.50
CA ASN A 185 -0.43 -16.97 13.90
C ASN A 185 -0.96 -18.13 14.77
N ASP A 186 -1.98 -18.85 14.31
CA ASP A 186 -2.51 -20.02 15.03
C ASP A 186 -1.48 -21.17 15.16
N LEU A 187 -0.65 -21.39 14.14
CA LEU A 187 0.45 -22.34 14.20
C LEU A 187 1.54 -21.89 15.18
N TYR A 188 1.89 -20.60 15.16
CA TYR A 188 2.84 -20.01 16.08
C TYR A 188 2.37 -20.14 17.54
N ASP A 189 1.12 -19.83 17.83
CA ASP A 189 0.54 -19.95 19.18
C ASP A 189 0.50 -21.41 19.65
N ARG A 190 0.25 -22.37 18.73
CA ARG A 190 0.37 -23.80 19.04
C ARG A 190 1.81 -24.18 19.38
N TYR A 191 2.78 -23.70 18.61
CA TYR A 191 4.21 -23.96 18.85
C TYR A 191 4.65 -23.42 20.22
N GLN A 192 4.24 -22.20 20.58
CA GLN A 192 4.60 -21.56 21.85
C GLN A 192 4.08 -22.29 23.10
N ARG A 193 3.09 -23.18 22.95
CA ARG A 193 2.55 -24.02 24.04
C ARG A 193 3.28 -25.36 24.21
N LEU A 194 4.23 -25.69 23.34
CA LEU A 194 5.00 -26.93 23.39
C LEU A 194 6.31 -26.69 24.14
N ASP A 195 6.75 -27.68 24.91
CA ASP A 195 8.07 -27.63 25.55
C ASP A 195 9.12 -28.24 24.61
N PRO A 196 10.06 -27.44 24.05
CA PRO A 196 11.08 -27.96 23.14
C PRO A 196 12.07 -28.91 23.81
N THR A 197 12.14 -28.92 25.15
CA THR A 197 13.02 -29.81 25.91
C THR A 197 12.36 -31.13 26.27
N ALA A 198 11.02 -31.19 26.28
CA ALA A 198 10.28 -32.39 26.60
C ALA A 198 10.29 -33.39 25.43
N PRO A 199 10.86 -34.61 25.59
CA PRO A 199 10.87 -35.61 24.51
C PRO A 199 9.47 -35.97 23.99
N ALA A 200 8.46 -35.95 24.87
CA ALA A 200 7.07 -36.25 24.52
C ALA A 200 6.43 -35.23 23.56
N ASP A 201 6.92 -33.98 23.53
CA ASP A 201 6.41 -32.94 22.63
C ASP A 201 7.11 -32.91 21.28
N ARG A 202 8.27 -33.57 21.10
CA ARG A 202 9.04 -33.57 19.84
C ARG A 202 8.21 -33.96 18.61
N PRO A 203 7.37 -35.01 18.62
CA PRO A 203 6.54 -35.33 17.45
C PRO A 203 5.53 -34.23 17.13
N ARG A 204 4.99 -33.55 18.14
CA ARG A 204 4.03 -32.44 17.97
C ARG A 204 4.72 -31.20 17.41
N ILE A 205 5.95 -30.94 17.84
CA ILE A 205 6.78 -29.85 17.30
C ILE A 205 7.13 -30.14 15.84
N ALA A 206 7.56 -31.36 15.52
CA ALA A 206 7.86 -31.77 14.15
C ALA A 206 6.65 -31.59 13.23
N ALA A 207 5.47 -32.05 13.65
CA ALA A 207 4.23 -31.88 12.90
C ALA A 207 3.83 -30.40 12.72
N ASN A 208 3.97 -29.58 13.77
CA ASN A 208 3.71 -28.14 13.68
C ASN A 208 4.64 -27.46 12.67
N ARG A 209 5.94 -27.81 12.66
CA ARG A 209 6.94 -27.25 11.74
C ARG A 209 6.76 -27.70 10.30
N ALA A 210 6.30 -28.93 10.07
CA ALA A 210 5.89 -29.37 8.74
C ALA A 210 4.70 -28.54 8.22
N ALA A 211 3.67 -28.33 9.05
CA ALA A 211 2.51 -27.51 8.67
C ALA A 211 2.87 -26.03 8.42
N ASP A 212 3.79 -25.48 9.23
CA ASP A 212 4.33 -24.13 9.06
C ASP A 212 5.09 -23.98 7.72
N ALA A 213 5.84 -25.01 7.33
CA ALA A 213 6.49 -25.01 6.02
C ALA A 213 5.49 -25.03 4.86
N ASP A 214 4.47 -25.88 4.91
CA ASP A 214 3.43 -25.95 3.89
C ASP A 214 2.67 -24.62 3.76
N LEU A 215 2.44 -23.94 4.88
CA LEU A 215 1.82 -22.62 4.90
C LEU A 215 2.73 -21.53 4.30
N CYS A 216 4.03 -21.57 4.60
CA CYS A 216 5.02 -20.69 4.00
C CYS A 216 5.13 -20.89 2.48
N ASP A 217 5.06 -22.13 1.99
CA ASP A 217 5.05 -22.40 0.53
C ASP A 217 3.80 -21.80 -0.14
N GLN A 218 2.63 -21.88 0.51
CA GLN A 218 1.40 -21.24 0.02
C GLN A 218 1.51 -19.70 0.00
N LEU A 219 2.05 -19.11 1.06
CA LEU A 219 2.31 -17.66 1.11
C LEU A 219 3.30 -17.24 0.02
N ALA A 220 4.38 -18.00 -0.19
CA ALA A 220 5.35 -17.74 -1.25
C ALA A 220 4.73 -17.79 -2.65
N ALA A 221 3.86 -18.77 -2.93
CA ALA A 221 3.13 -18.85 -4.18
C ALA A 221 2.20 -17.63 -4.36
N LEU A 222 1.44 -17.30 -3.32
CA LEU A 222 0.52 -16.15 -3.32
C LEU A 222 1.23 -14.83 -3.59
N TYR A 223 2.40 -14.59 -2.98
CA TYR A 223 3.17 -13.38 -3.25
C TYR A 223 3.69 -13.34 -4.70
N GLY A 224 3.93 -14.49 -5.34
CA GLY A 224 4.21 -14.56 -6.77
C GLY A 224 3.01 -14.10 -7.61
N GLU A 225 1.80 -14.51 -7.24
CA GLU A 225 0.55 -14.05 -7.89
C GLU A 225 0.33 -12.54 -7.67
N LEU A 226 0.54 -12.04 -6.45
CA LEU A 226 0.47 -10.61 -6.14
C LEU A 226 1.51 -9.79 -6.92
N ALA A 227 2.73 -10.30 -7.12
CA ALA A 227 3.74 -9.60 -7.92
C ALA A 227 3.31 -9.38 -9.39
N ALA A 228 2.47 -10.28 -9.93
CA ALA A 228 1.89 -10.13 -11.27
C ALA A 228 0.66 -9.19 -11.27
N ALA A 229 -0.20 -9.30 -10.25
CA ALA A 229 -1.39 -8.46 -10.12
C ALA A 229 -1.09 -7.01 -9.71
N GLU A 230 0.04 -6.76 -9.04
CA GLU A 230 0.43 -5.44 -8.54
C GLU A 230 1.87 -5.08 -8.95
N PRO A 231 2.12 -4.74 -10.23
CA PRO A 231 3.47 -4.48 -10.74
C PRO A 231 4.24 -3.40 -9.96
N ALA A 232 3.54 -2.37 -9.47
CA ALA A 232 4.11 -1.30 -8.64
C ALA A 232 4.71 -1.80 -7.31
N LEU A 233 4.33 -2.99 -6.85
CA LEU A 233 4.78 -3.63 -5.61
C LEU A 233 5.55 -4.93 -5.88
N ALA A 234 5.85 -5.25 -7.14
CA ALA A 234 6.41 -6.54 -7.52
C ALA A 234 7.76 -6.84 -6.85
N GLU A 235 8.61 -5.84 -6.63
CA GLU A 235 9.90 -6.02 -5.91
C GLU A 235 9.67 -6.45 -4.46
N ASP A 236 8.79 -5.77 -3.74
CA ASP A 236 8.42 -6.09 -2.36
C ASP A 236 7.77 -7.48 -2.26
N HIS A 237 6.85 -7.80 -3.18
CA HIS A 237 6.18 -9.10 -3.25
C HIS A 237 7.17 -10.23 -3.53
N ARG A 238 8.14 -10.05 -4.44
CA ARG A 238 9.20 -11.04 -4.68
C ARG A 238 10.10 -11.22 -3.45
N ALA A 239 10.43 -10.14 -2.75
CA ALA A 239 11.21 -10.22 -1.52
C ALA A 239 10.46 -10.94 -0.39
N GLU A 240 9.14 -10.78 -0.27
CA GLU A 240 8.29 -11.58 0.64
C GLU A 240 8.22 -13.05 0.20
N GLN A 241 8.05 -13.32 -1.09
CA GLN A 241 8.06 -14.67 -1.65
C GLN A 241 9.36 -15.41 -1.30
N ASP A 242 10.52 -14.78 -1.51
CA ASP A 242 11.82 -15.39 -1.22
C ASP A 242 12.03 -15.63 0.28
N ARG A 243 11.57 -14.68 1.13
CA ARG A 243 11.57 -14.87 2.59
C ARG A 243 10.74 -16.07 3.02
N HIS A 244 9.54 -16.24 2.47
CA HIS A 244 8.69 -17.39 2.79
C HIS A 244 9.27 -18.71 2.29
N ARG A 245 9.89 -18.74 1.10
CA ARG A 245 10.61 -19.94 0.61
C ARG A 245 11.75 -20.34 1.53
N ALA A 246 12.55 -19.37 1.98
CA ALA A 246 13.65 -19.62 2.91
C ALA A 246 13.12 -20.15 4.26
N HIS A 247 12.03 -19.57 4.78
CA HIS A 247 11.39 -20.02 6.00
C HIS A 247 10.86 -21.46 5.87
N ALA A 248 10.16 -21.77 4.76
CA ALA A 248 9.64 -23.11 4.51
C ALA A 248 10.77 -24.16 4.50
N ALA A 249 11.89 -23.85 3.84
CA ALA A 249 13.06 -24.74 3.83
C ALA A 249 13.64 -24.99 5.23
N GLN A 250 13.76 -23.93 6.05
CA GLN A 250 14.23 -24.05 7.44
C GLN A 250 13.27 -24.87 8.31
N ALA A 251 11.96 -24.62 8.21
CA ALA A 251 10.94 -25.33 8.96
C ALA A 251 10.89 -26.82 8.61
N ARG A 252 10.99 -27.18 7.32
CA ARG A 252 11.11 -28.59 6.88
C ARG A 252 12.36 -29.26 7.43
N HIS A 253 13.50 -28.59 7.37
CA HIS A 253 14.75 -29.14 7.89
C HIS A 253 14.65 -29.42 9.39
N TYR A 254 14.09 -28.49 10.17
CA TYR A 254 13.91 -28.69 11.60
C TYR A 254 12.91 -29.80 11.95
N ALA A 255 11.80 -29.90 11.20
CA ALA A 255 10.85 -31.00 11.35
C ALA A 255 11.49 -32.38 11.09
N ALA A 256 12.35 -32.48 10.07
CA ALA A 256 13.08 -33.71 9.75
C ALA A 256 14.03 -34.12 10.89
N LEU A 257 14.83 -33.18 11.41
CA LEU A 257 15.75 -33.44 12.53
C LEU A 257 15.02 -33.96 13.78
N LEU A 258 13.87 -33.37 14.12
CA LEU A 258 13.08 -33.82 15.28
C LEU A 258 12.47 -35.21 15.07
N THR A 259 12.12 -35.54 13.83
CA THR A 259 11.58 -36.86 13.47
C THR A 259 12.68 -37.93 13.61
N GLU A 260 13.88 -37.66 13.11
CA GLU A 260 15.04 -38.54 13.25
C GLU A 260 15.40 -38.78 14.73
N GLN A 261 15.40 -37.72 15.55
CA GLN A 261 15.67 -37.81 16.99
C GLN A 261 14.57 -38.51 17.81
N SER A 262 13.38 -38.70 17.25
CA SER A 262 12.26 -39.38 17.93
C SER A 262 12.15 -40.85 17.53
N GLY A 263 12.81 -41.27 16.44
CA GLY A 263 12.89 -42.65 15.97
C GLY A 263 14.13 -43.42 16.44
N ALA A 264 15.10 -42.72 17.03
CA ALA A 264 16.29 -43.28 17.69
C ALA A 264 16.05 -43.46 19.20
#